data_AF-A0A392QKD7-F1
#
_entry.id   AF-A0A392QKD7-F1
#
_cell.length_a   1.000
_cell.length_b   1.000
_cell.length_c   1.000
_cell.angle_alpha   90.00
_cell.angle_beta   90.00
_cell.angle_gamma   90.00
#
_symmetry.space_group_name_H-M   'P 1'
#
loop_
_entity.id
_entity.type
_entity.pdbx_description
1 polymer ?
#
loop_
_entity_poly.entity_id
_entity_poly.type
_entity_poly.pdbx_seq_one_letter_code
_entity_poly.pdbx_strand_id
1 'polypeptide(L)' 'NTAPQPSPGEVGAQAVALRVTGDQSAFYGCGFYGAQDTLNDDSGRHYFKECFIQGSIDFIFGNA' A
#
# COMPACT_ATOMS: atom_id res chain seq x y z
N ASN A 1 -8.54 4.23 -0.36
CA ASN A 1 -8.16 5.50 0.28
C ASN A 1 -8.67 6.65 -0.59
N THR A 2 -9.42 7.61 -0.03
CA THR A 2 -9.91 8.80 -0.74
C THR A 2 -9.12 10.05 -0.37
N ALA A 3 -7.98 9.89 0.33
CA ALA A 3 -7.11 11.00 0.66
C ALA A 3 -6.68 11.73 -0.63
N PRO A 4 -6.74 13.07 -0.65
CA PRO A 4 -6.27 13.84 -1.79
C PRO A 4 -4.78 13.59 -2.01
N GLN A 5 -4.32 13.70 -3.26
CA GLN A 5 -2.89 13.70 -3.52
C GLN A 5 -2.23 14.90 -2.82
N PRO A 6 -1.12 14.68 -2.11
CA PRO A 6 -0.39 15.77 -1.49
C PRO A 6 0.31 16.65 -2.53
N SER A 7 0.63 17.88 -2.13
CA SER A 7 1.40 18.78 -2.98
C SER A 7 2.84 18.27 -3.16
N PRO A 8 3.50 18.53 -4.31
CA PRO A 8 4.89 18.12 -4.50
C PRO A 8 5.80 18.67 -3.39
N GLY A 9 6.53 17.78 -2.72
CA GLY A 9 7.46 18.13 -1.63
C GLY A 9 6.82 18.30 -0.25
N GLU A 10 5.53 18.01 -0.10
CA GLU A 10 4.84 18.02 1.19
C GLU A 10 5.39 16.93 2.12
N VAL A 11 5.73 17.31 3.35
CA VAL A 11 6.34 16.41 4.34
C VAL A 11 5.24 15.81 5.23
N GLY A 12 5.27 14.49 5.43
CA GLY A 12 4.33 13.83 6.34
C GLY A 12 2.97 13.50 5.73
N ALA A 13 2.82 13.59 4.41
CA ALA A 13 1.56 13.36 3.73
C ALA A 13 1.33 11.91 3.28
N GLN A 14 2.11 10.97 3.81
CA GLN A 14 1.93 9.54 3.56
C GLN A 14 0.55 9.07 4.06
N ALA A 15 -0.13 8.25 3.25
CA ALA A 15 -1.48 7.78 3.57
C ALA A 15 -1.66 6.31 3.18
N VAL A 16 -1.21 5.43 4.09
CA VAL A 16 -1.25 3.97 3.89
C VAL A 16 -2.68 3.46 3.81
N ALA A 17 -3.01 2.74 2.74
CA ALA A 17 -4.31 2.09 2.57
C ALA A 17 -4.35 0.71 3.24
N LEU A 18 -3.23 -0.03 3.21
CA LEU A 18 -3.07 -1.32 3.89
C LEU A 18 -1.65 -1.47 4.42
N ARG A 19 -1.50 -1.89 5.67
CA ARG A 19 -0.24 -2.42 6.22
C ARG A 19 -0.42 -3.87 6.61
N VAL A 20 0.49 -4.74 6.17
CA VAL A 20 0.46 -6.17 6.45
C VAL A 20 1.72 -6.57 7.20
N THR A 21 1.56 -7.19 8.37
CA THR A 21 2.66 -7.62 9.25
C THR A 21 2.56 -9.09 9.66
N GLY A 22 1.52 -9.81 9.21
CA GLY A 22 1.28 -11.21 9.56
C GLY A 22 1.88 -12.16 8.53
N ASP A 23 2.55 -13.23 8.97
CA ASP A 23 3.09 -14.24 8.05
C ASP A 23 1.98 -15.09 7.40
N GLN A 24 2.23 -15.53 6.16
CA GLN A 24 1.30 -16.32 5.34
C GLN A 24 -0.04 -15.64 5.05
N SER A 25 -0.03 -14.32 4.89
CA SER A 25 -1.22 -13.54 4.52
C SER A 25 -1.51 -13.65 3.02
N ALA A 26 -2.78 -13.79 2.63
CA ALA A 26 -3.16 -13.85 1.21
C ALA A 26 -4.38 -12.97 0.90
N PHE A 27 -4.31 -12.23 -0.22
CA PHE A 27 -5.34 -11.32 -0.69
C PHE A 27 -5.76 -11.72 -2.12
N TYR A 28 -7.06 -11.86 -2.35
CA TYR A 28 -7.63 -12.32 -3.63
C TYR A 28 -8.67 -11.31 -4.13
N GLY A 29 -8.52 -10.81 -5.36
CA GLY A 29 -9.52 -9.93 -5.97
C GLY A 29 -9.70 -8.57 -5.28
N CYS A 30 -8.70 -8.11 -4.52
CA CYS A 30 -8.79 -6.91 -3.70
C CYS A 30 -8.36 -5.65 -4.47
N GLY A 31 -8.96 -4.51 -4.14
CA GLY A 31 -8.55 -3.19 -4.64
C GLY A 31 -7.91 -2.35 -3.53
N PHE A 32 -6.64 -1.98 -3.70
CA PHE A 32 -5.91 -1.09 -2.79
C PHE A 32 -5.62 0.23 -3.52
N TYR A 33 -6.18 1.33 -3.02
CA TYR A 33 -6.11 2.64 -3.67
C TYR A 33 -5.50 3.64 -2.72
N GLY A 34 -4.55 4.44 -3.19
CA GLY A 34 -3.91 5.53 -2.45
C GLY A 34 -3.08 6.46 -3.35
N ALA A 35 -2.19 7.22 -2.72
CA ALA A 35 -1.23 8.10 -3.39
C ALA A 35 0.18 7.69 -2.97
N GLN A 36 0.76 8.35 -1.97
CA GLN A 36 2.04 7.95 -1.40
C GLN A 36 1.85 6.82 -0.36
N ASP A 37 2.72 5.81 -0.41
CA ASP A 37 2.82 4.71 0.57
C ASP A 37 1.53 3.85 0.63
N THR A 38 0.95 3.51 -0.51
CA THR A 38 -0.39 2.88 -0.56
C THR A 38 -0.45 1.51 0.14
N LEU A 39 0.48 0.60 -0.15
CA LEU A 39 0.57 -0.74 0.44
C LEU A 39 1.91 -0.91 1.17
N ASN A 40 1.85 -1.02 2.50
CA ASN A 40 2.99 -1.37 3.33
C ASN A 40 3.04 -2.89 3.56
N ASP A 41 3.83 -3.57 2.74
CA ASP A 41 4.19 -5.00 2.86
C ASP A 41 5.38 -5.18 3.81
N ASP A 42 5.10 -5.07 5.12
CA ASP A 42 6.10 -4.78 6.14
C ASP A 42 6.98 -5.99 6.50
N SER A 43 6.36 -7.13 6.84
CA SER A 43 7.08 -8.35 7.23
C SER A 43 6.25 -9.64 7.09
N GLY A 44 6.92 -10.74 6.76
CA GLY A 44 6.33 -12.07 6.58
C GLY A 44 6.19 -12.44 5.11
N ARG A 45 5.57 -13.58 4.80
CA ARG A 45 5.34 -14.01 3.40
C ARG A 45 3.92 -13.72 3.00
N HIS A 46 3.69 -12.82 2.04
CA HIS A 46 2.34 -12.47 1.60
C HIS A 46 2.12 -12.80 0.13
N TYR A 47 0.86 -13.05 -0.23
CA TYR A 47 0.48 -13.40 -1.59
C TYR A 47 -0.70 -12.54 -2.07
N PHE A 48 -0.55 -11.89 -3.21
CA PHE A 48 -1.58 -11.05 -3.83
C PHE A 48 -1.97 -11.65 -5.19
N LYS A 49 -3.22 -12.10 -5.34
CA LYS A 49 -3.72 -12.69 -6.59
C LYS A 49 -4.91 -11.91 -7.13
N GLU A 50 -4.83 -11.53 -8.40
CA GLU A 50 -5.91 -10.80 -9.09
C GLU A 50 -6.30 -9.50 -8.37
N CYS A 51 -5.35 -8.89 -7.66
CA CYS A 51 -5.54 -7.62 -6.96
C CYS A 51 -5.20 -6.44 -7.88
N PHE A 52 -5.86 -5.31 -7.63
CA PHE A 52 -5.54 -4.03 -8.24
C PHE A 52 -4.95 -3.10 -7.19
N ILE A 53 -3.77 -2.53 -7.47
CA ILE A 53 -3.07 -1.62 -6.56
C ILE A 53 -2.79 -0.32 -7.31
N GLN A 54 -3.28 0.79 -6.78
CA GLN A 54 -3.12 2.13 -7.36
C GLN A 54 -2.46 3.07 -6.36
N GLY A 55 -1.37 3.72 -6.77
CA GLY A 55 -0.77 4.85 -6.07
C GLY A 55 0.22 5.63 -6.93
N SER A 56 0.94 6.58 -6.31
CA SER A 56 1.89 7.48 -6.97
C SER A 56 3.34 7.19 -6.57
N ILE A 57 3.73 7.52 -5.33
CA ILE A 57 5.10 7.40 -4.81
C ILE A 57 5.14 6.21 -3.86
N ASP A 58 6.13 5.32 -4.03
CA ASP A 58 6.38 4.16 -3.17
C ASP A 58 5.09 3.38 -2.82
N PHE A 59 4.21 3.23 -3.82
CA PHE A 59 2.84 2.77 -3.60
C PHE A 59 2.75 1.30 -3.19
N ILE A 60 3.83 0.54 -3.35
CA ILE A 60 4.09 -0.71 -2.65
C ILE A 60 5.49 -0.57 -2.04
N PHE A 61 5.59 -0.74 -0.73
CA PHE A 61 6.83 -0.57 0.03
C PHE A 61 6.83 -1.48 1.26
N GLY A 62 7.97 -1.60 1.93
CA GLY A 62 8.14 -2.49 3.09
C GLY A 62 9.29 -3.48 2.86
N ASN A 63 9.39 -4.50 3.70
CA ASN A 63 10.53 -5.42 3.73
C ASN A 63 10.13 -6.89 3.99
N ALA A 64 8.94 -7.27 3.52
CA ALA A 64 8.49 -8.66 3.45
C ALA A 64 9.17 -9.45 2.31
#